data_AF-A0A8T0PUJ1-F1
#
_entry.id   AF-A0A8T0PUJ1-F1
#
_cell.length_a   1.000
_cell.length_b   1.000
_cell.length_c   1.000
_cell.angle_alpha   90.00
_cell.angle_beta   90.00
_cell.angle_gamma   90.00
#
_symmetry.space_group_name_H-M   'P 1'
#
loop_
_entity.id
_entity.type
_entity.pdbx_description
1 polymer ?
#
loop_
_entity_poly.entity_id
_entity_poly.type
_entity_poly.pdbx_seq_one_letter_code
_entity_poly.pdbx_strand_id
1 'polypeptide(L)'
;MMESQPLQEPTATAPAAGEETAGAPPAVVPGKEFTRTCKGLVVLLIGGYVLLQLLPSSLNYLAIIPSKTIPYVWTVFTAGYIEQVLPGAIGSSLGLLFCGKDIEPVWGRKEFLKFIILVNSICGILAFCFAIGLYYVTGKESFLVTPLSGFHGCLAGFLVALKQLLPNLELPMCFFWKIKAKGAWREGAGGKVGWRSCC
;
A
#
# COMPACT_ATOMS: atom_id res chain seq x y z
N MET A 1 -73.14 29.50 -2.23
CA MET A 1 -73.10 28.20 -2.91
C MET A 1 -72.34 27.22 -2.03
N MET A 2 -72.97 26.07 -1.77
CA MET A 2 -72.42 24.75 -1.44
C MET A 2 -71.34 24.70 -0.34
N GLU A 3 -71.66 24.38 0.91
CA GLU A 3 -72.24 23.13 1.47
C GLU A 3 -71.22 21.98 1.52
N SER A 4 -70.87 21.64 2.77
CA SER A 4 -70.49 20.32 3.32
C SER A 4 -69.22 19.59 2.85
N GLN A 5 -68.32 19.38 3.83
CA GLN A 5 -67.32 18.29 3.87
C GLN A 5 -68.00 16.91 3.86
N PRO A 6 -67.24 15.84 3.54
CA PRO A 6 -67.11 14.79 4.56
C PRO A 6 -65.72 14.10 4.66
N LEU A 7 -65.36 13.83 5.93
CA LEU A 7 -64.79 12.61 6.55
C LEU A 7 -63.55 11.85 5.98
N GLN A 8 -62.55 11.75 6.86
CA GLN A 8 -61.48 10.73 7.03
C GLN A 8 -62.01 9.27 6.98
N GLU A 9 -61.27 8.21 6.62
CA GLU A 9 -60.01 7.58 7.14
C GLU A 9 -59.77 6.25 6.34
N PRO A 10 -58.81 5.32 6.61
CA PRO A 10 -57.50 5.35 7.27
C PRO A 10 -56.38 4.63 6.45
N THR A 11 -55.19 4.48 7.04
CA THR A 11 -54.19 3.40 6.77
C THR A 11 -53.08 3.68 5.74
N ALA A 12 -51.92 4.14 6.24
CA ALA A 12 -50.74 3.28 6.39
C ALA A 12 -49.48 4.16 6.58
N THR A 13 -48.93 4.10 7.78
CA THR A 13 -47.58 4.57 8.08
C THR A 13 -46.55 3.56 7.54
N ALA A 14 -45.57 4.09 6.81
CA ALA A 14 -44.21 3.60 6.55
C ALA A 14 -44.00 2.38 5.61
N PRO A 15 -42.78 2.19 5.04
CA PRO A 15 -41.59 3.03 5.08
C PRO A 15 -41.15 3.56 3.70
N ALA A 16 -40.36 4.62 3.73
CA ALA A 16 -39.52 5.02 2.61
C ALA A 16 -38.70 3.80 2.16
N ALA A 17 -38.87 3.41 0.91
CA ALA A 17 -37.97 2.49 0.25
C ALA A 17 -36.55 3.05 0.41
N GLY A 18 -35.66 2.23 0.97
CA GLY A 18 -34.24 2.53 1.00
C GLY A 18 -33.77 2.79 -0.41
N GLU A 19 -33.44 4.04 -0.71
CA GLU A 19 -32.42 4.33 -1.70
C GLU A 19 -31.13 3.76 -1.14
N GLU A 20 -30.86 2.50 -1.49
CA GLU A 20 -29.52 1.95 -1.54
C GLU A 20 -28.77 2.77 -2.60
N THR A 21 -28.37 3.97 -2.20
CA THR A 21 -27.41 4.78 -2.95
C THR A 21 -26.14 3.94 -2.93
N ALA A 22 -25.91 3.24 -4.04
CA ALA A 22 -24.67 2.56 -4.33
C ALA A 22 -23.55 3.57 -4.05
N GLY A 23 -22.94 3.41 -2.87
CA GLY A 23 -21.90 4.29 -2.40
C GLY A 23 -20.77 4.22 -3.39
N ALA A 24 -20.63 5.27 -4.20
CA ALA A 24 -19.40 5.52 -4.90
C ALA A 24 -18.26 5.36 -3.87
N PRO A 25 -17.18 4.62 -4.20
CA PRO A 25 -16.08 4.46 -3.27
C PRO A 25 -15.65 5.86 -2.81
N PRO A 26 -15.44 6.08 -1.49
CA PRO A 26 -15.13 7.39 -0.98
C PRO A 26 -13.95 7.93 -1.78
N ALA A 27 -14.20 9.03 -2.51
CA ALA A 27 -13.18 9.70 -3.28
C ALA A 27 -12.02 9.95 -2.32
N VAL A 28 -10.88 9.34 -2.61
CA VAL A 28 -9.68 9.42 -1.77
C VAL A 28 -9.29 10.89 -1.72
N VAL A 29 -9.71 11.57 -0.66
CA VAL A 29 -9.28 12.95 -0.41
C VAL A 29 -7.85 12.81 0.08
N PRO A 30 -6.82 13.22 -0.70
CA PRO A 30 -5.44 13.08 -0.28
C PRO A 30 -5.30 13.78 1.07
N GLY A 31 -4.91 13.02 2.10
CA GLY A 31 -4.76 13.53 3.44
C GLY A 31 -3.85 14.76 3.43
N LYS A 32 -4.33 15.88 3.95
CA LYS A 32 -3.57 17.14 4.01
C LYS A 32 -2.43 17.07 5.03
N GLU A 33 -2.44 16.08 5.92
CA GLU A 33 -1.46 15.90 7.00
C GLU A 33 -0.86 14.49 7.04
N PHE A 34 0.41 14.40 7.43
CA PHE A 34 1.08 13.14 7.70
C PHE A 34 0.53 12.49 8.97
N THR A 35 0.21 11.21 8.86
CA THR A 35 -0.35 10.41 9.93
C THR A 35 0.64 10.18 11.07
N ARG A 36 0.10 10.05 12.29
CA ARG A 36 0.91 9.84 13.51
C ARG A 36 1.68 8.51 13.45
N THR A 37 1.11 7.48 12.82
CA THR A 37 1.74 6.16 12.70
C THR A 37 2.95 6.21 11.77
N CYS A 38 2.82 6.83 10.60
CA CYS A 38 3.96 7.01 9.69
C CYS A 38 5.09 7.82 10.32
N LYS A 39 4.79 8.89 11.06
CA LYS A 39 5.83 9.63 11.82
C LYS A 39 6.56 8.74 12.82
N GLY A 40 5.84 7.91 13.57
CA GLY A 40 6.44 6.96 14.51
C GLY A 40 7.33 5.92 13.83
N LEU A 41 6.89 5.40 12.69
CA LEU A 41 7.66 4.43 11.90
C LEU A 41 8.88 5.06 11.23
N VAL A 42 8.83 6.32 10.81
CA VAL A 42 10.02 7.06 10.33
C VAL A 42 11.04 7.20 11.46
N VAL A 43 10.59 7.55 12.67
CA VAL A 43 11.49 7.60 13.84
C VAL A 43 12.10 6.22 14.12
N LEU A 44 11.33 5.14 13.94
CA LEU A 44 11.85 3.77 14.06
C LEU A 44 12.94 3.46 13.02
N LEU A 45 12.71 3.78 11.74
CA LEU A 45 13.67 3.53 10.65
C LEU A 45 14.96 4.35 10.82
N ILE A 46 14.83 5.65 11.09
CA ILE A 46 15.99 6.53 11.33
C ILE A 46 16.69 6.14 12.63
N GLY A 47 15.94 5.83 13.68
CA GLY A 47 16.48 5.34 14.94
C GLY A 47 17.25 4.03 14.79
N GLY A 48 16.76 3.11 13.95
CA GLY A 48 17.45 1.87 13.59
C GLY A 48 18.78 2.13 12.89
N TYR A 49 18.82 3.06 11.93
CA TYR A 49 20.06 3.49 11.28
C TYR A 49 21.04 4.12 12.29
N VAL A 50 20.58 5.06 13.13
CA VAL A 50 21.43 5.70 14.16
C VAL A 50 21.95 4.68 15.18
N LEU A 51 21.13 3.70 15.56
CA LEU A 51 21.54 2.61 16.46
C LEU A 51 22.69 1.80 15.87
N LEU A 52 22.67 1.51 14.57
CA LEU A 52 23.78 0.84 13.89
C LEU A 52 25.06 1.69 13.89
N GLN A 53 24.94 3.01 13.75
CA GLN A 53 26.09 3.91 13.79
C GLN A 53 26.72 4.00 15.18
N LEU A 54 25.92 3.91 16.25
CA LEU A 54 26.41 3.90 17.63
C LEU A 54 26.95 2.54 18.04
N LEU A 55 26.29 1.47 17.62
CA LEU A 55 26.55 0.09 18.04
C LEU A 55 26.53 -0.85 16.82
N PRO A 56 27.64 -0.95 16.06
CA PRO A 56 27.70 -1.83 14.89
C PRO A 56 27.51 -3.31 15.24
N SER A 57 27.77 -3.69 16.50
CA SER A 57 27.52 -5.04 17.01
C SER A 57 26.04 -5.44 17.00
N SER A 58 25.12 -4.47 17.06
CA SER A 58 23.68 -4.72 17.06
C SER A 58 23.18 -5.34 15.75
N LEU A 59 23.91 -5.14 14.66
CA LEU A 59 23.61 -5.69 13.33
C LEU A 59 23.48 -7.22 13.37
N ASN A 60 24.33 -7.91 14.14
CA ASN A 60 24.32 -9.36 14.25
C ASN A 60 23.06 -9.93 14.93
N TYR A 61 22.32 -9.09 15.65
CA TYR A 61 21.09 -9.48 16.36
C TYR A 61 19.83 -8.96 15.70
N LEU A 62 19.94 -8.02 14.76
CA LEU A 62 18.82 -7.33 14.16
C LEU A 62 18.65 -7.61 12.66
N ALA A 63 19.75 -7.85 11.93
CA ALA A 63 19.75 -8.19 10.51
C ALA A 63 19.67 -9.70 10.30
N ILE A 64 19.15 -10.13 9.15
CA ILE A 64 19.10 -11.55 8.77
C ILE A 64 20.50 -11.94 8.28
N ILE A 65 21.18 -12.79 9.05
CA ILE A 65 22.44 -13.42 8.65
C ILE A 65 22.15 -14.92 8.57
N PRO A 66 22.05 -15.53 7.37
CA PRO A 66 21.54 -16.90 7.25
C PRO A 66 22.26 -17.95 8.10
N SER A 67 23.57 -17.78 8.33
CA SER A 67 24.37 -18.63 9.23
C SER A 67 24.02 -18.50 10.72
N LYS A 68 23.33 -17.43 11.12
CA LYS A 68 22.99 -17.08 12.51
C LYS A 68 21.49 -16.91 12.75
N THR A 69 20.64 -16.99 11.72
CA THR A 69 19.19 -16.76 11.82
C THR A 69 18.46 -17.81 12.65
N ILE A 70 18.92 -19.07 12.70
CA ILE A 70 18.22 -20.16 13.40
C ILE A 70 18.00 -19.87 14.91
N PRO A 71 19.01 -19.46 15.69
CA PRO A 71 18.80 -19.04 17.08
C PRO A 71 18.13 -17.65 17.21
N TYR A 72 18.18 -16.83 16.17
CA TYR A 72 17.74 -15.43 16.19
C TYR A 72 16.52 -15.22 15.28
N VAL A 73 15.47 -16.02 15.44
CA VAL A 73 14.28 -16.00 14.57
C VAL A 73 13.63 -14.61 14.47
N TRP A 74 13.77 -13.78 15.52
CA TRP A 74 13.25 -12.42 15.52
C TRP A 74 13.89 -11.52 14.44
N THR A 75 15.07 -11.84 13.92
CA THR A 75 15.74 -11.07 12.86
C THR A 75 14.88 -10.99 11.60
N VAL A 76 14.04 -12.01 11.35
CA VAL A 76 13.10 -12.03 10.24
C VAL A 76 12.10 -10.86 10.31
N PHE A 77 11.74 -10.44 11.52
CA PHE A 77 10.82 -9.32 11.76
C PHE A 77 11.57 -8.00 11.91
N THR A 78 12.73 -8.00 12.59
CA THR A 78 13.44 -6.74 12.87
C THR A 78 14.23 -6.23 11.68
N ALA A 79 14.73 -7.10 10.80
CA ALA A 79 15.65 -6.71 9.72
C ALA A 79 15.04 -5.75 8.71
N GLY A 80 13.72 -5.77 8.51
CA GLY A 80 13.07 -4.81 7.62
C GLY A 80 13.03 -3.38 8.17
N TYR A 81 13.15 -3.19 9.49
CA TYR A 81 13.21 -1.86 10.10
C TYR A 81 14.63 -1.32 10.22
N ILE A 82 15.62 -2.11 9.81
CA ILE A 82 17.04 -1.76 9.90
C ILE A 82 17.54 -1.44 8.50
N GLU A 83 18.09 -0.24 8.36
CA GLU A 83 18.72 0.23 7.13
C GLU A 83 20.21 0.43 7.41
N GLN A 84 21.07 -0.18 6.60
CA GLN A 84 22.52 -0.13 6.77
C GLN A 84 23.13 1.14 6.16
N VAL A 85 22.42 1.78 5.23
CA VAL A 85 22.93 2.91 4.45
C VAL A 85 21.99 4.11 4.55
N LEU A 86 22.57 5.31 4.67
CA LEU A 86 21.81 6.55 4.83
C LEU A 86 20.81 6.82 3.68
N PRO A 87 21.18 6.64 2.39
CA PRO A 87 20.22 6.84 1.30
C PRO A 87 19.05 5.86 1.35
N GLY A 88 19.30 4.62 1.81
CA GLY A 88 18.26 3.61 2.04
C GLY A 88 17.29 4.05 3.13
N ALA A 89 17.81 4.49 4.28
CA ALA A 89 17.00 4.99 5.39
C ALA A 89 16.14 6.21 5.00
N ILE A 90 16.70 7.16 4.26
CA ILE A 90 15.98 8.33 3.75
C ILE A 90 14.92 7.90 2.73
N GLY A 91 15.29 7.07 1.75
CA GLY A 91 14.37 6.59 0.72
C GLY A 91 13.20 5.81 1.29
N SER A 92 13.47 4.93 2.26
CA SER A 92 12.45 4.16 2.98
C SER A 92 11.53 5.05 3.83
N SER A 93 12.07 6.08 4.48
CA SER A 93 11.28 7.05 5.24
C SER A 93 10.37 7.90 4.35
N LEU A 94 10.89 8.38 3.22
CA LEU A 94 10.11 9.16 2.26
C LEU A 94 9.02 8.29 1.62
N GLY A 95 9.37 7.09 1.14
CA GLY A 95 8.43 6.16 0.54
C GLY A 95 7.30 5.79 1.50
N LEU A 96 7.62 5.56 2.78
CA LEU A 96 6.63 5.32 3.83
C LEU A 96 5.73 6.55 4.06
N LEU A 97 6.28 7.77 4.13
CA LEU A 97 5.47 8.98 4.33
C LEU A 97 4.56 9.26 3.15
N PHE A 98 5.06 9.15 1.91
CA PHE A 98 4.27 9.40 0.71
C PHE A 98 3.16 8.35 0.56
N CYS A 99 3.48 7.06 0.64
CA CYS A 99 2.48 6.02 0.45
C CYS A 99 1.54 5.91 1.65
N GLY A 100 2.08 5.96 2.87
CA GLY A 100 1.31 5.83 4.09
C GLY A 100 0.31 6.98 4.31
N LYS A 101 0.60 8.19 3.80
CA LYS A 101 -0.34 9.33 3.86
C LYS A 101 -1.66 9.01 3.15
N ASP A 102 -1.63 8.24 2.07
CA ASP A 102 -2.82 7.92 1.28
C ASP A 102 -3.44 6.57 1.68
N ILE A 103 -2.62 5.59 2.09
CA ILE A 103 -3.12 4.26 2.51
C ILE A 103 -3.74 4.29 3.93
N GLU A 104 -3.06 4.91 4.91
CA GLU A 104 -3.46 4.82 6.32
C GLU A 104 -4.86 5.40 6.62
N PRO A 105 -5.29 6.53 6.00
CA PRO A 105 -6.65 7.04 6.21
C PRO A 105 -7.74 6.12 5.69
N VAL A 106 -7.48 5.37 4.61
CA VAL A 106 -8.48 4.48 3.99
C VAL A 106 -8.54 3.15 4.73
N TRP A 107 -7.40 2.55 5.06
CA TRP A 107 -7.35 1.25 5.73
C TRP A 107 -7.55 1.35 7.25
N GLY A 108 -7.24 2.50 7.83
CA GLY A 108 -7.14 2.68 9.26
C GLY A 108 -5.82 2.17 9.84
N ARG A 109 -5.47 2.71 11.01
CA ARG A 109 -4.16 2.49 11.67
C ARG A 109 -3.86 1.01 11.94
N LYS A 110 -4.84 0.26 12.43
CA LYS A 110 -4.65 -1.14 12.85
C LYS A 110 -4.33 -2.04 11.65
N GLU A 111 -5.08 -1.92 10.56
CA GLU A 111 -4.89 -2.75 9.36
C GLU A 111 -3.61 -2.36 8.62
N PHE A 112 -3.28 -1.07 8.58
CA PHE A 112 -1.99 -0.59 8.05
C PHE A 112 -0.78 -1.20 8.78
N LEU A 113 -0.79 -1.21 10.12
CA LEU A 113 0.28 -1.83 10.92
C LEU A 113 0.35 -3.35 10.71
N LYS A 114 -0.80 -4.04 10.67
CA LYS A 114 -0.84 -5.48 10.38
C LYS A 114 -0.24 -5.78 9.01
N PHE A 115 -0.54 -4.98 7.99
CA PHE A 115 0.03 -5.13 6.67
C PHE A 115 1.55 -5.00 6.68
N ILE A 116 2.11 -3.97 7.34
CA ILE A 116 3.56 -3.79 7.44
C ILE A 116 4.21 -5.00 8.09
N ILE A 117 3.67 -5.44 9.23
CA ILE A 117 4.21 -6.59 9.96
C ILE A 117 4.15 -7.85 9.07
N LEU A 118 3.02 -8.10 8.42
CA LEU A 118 2.82 -9.26 7.55
C LEU A 118 3.79 -9.25 6.35
N VAL A 119 3.83 -8.16 5.60
CA VAL A 119 4.69 -8.03 4.41
C VAL A 119 6.15 -8.13 4.81
N ASN A 120 6.55 -7.47 5.88
CA ASN A 120 7.92 -7.54 6.37
C ASN A 120 8.31 -8.97 6.79
N SER A 121 7.42 -9.68 7.48
CA SER A 121 7.64 -11.08 7.88
C SER A 121 7.81 -11.98 6.65
N ILE A 122 6.92 -11.85 5.66
CA ILE A 122 7.00 -12.63 4.41
C ILE A 122 8.29 -12.31 3.66
N CYS A 123 8.63 -11.03 3.51
CA CYS A 123 9.88 -10.61 2.87
C CYS A 123 11.11 -11.15 3.61
N GLY A 124 11.12 -11.13 4.94
CA GLY A 124 12.22 -11.69 5.74
C GLY A 124 12.38 -13.20 5.56
N ILE A 125 11.27 -13.95 5.58
CA ILE A 125 11.28 -15.41 5.34
C ILE A 125 11.79 -15.71 3.93
N LEU A 126 11.26 -15.00 2.92
CA LEU A 126 11.68 -15.17 1.53
C LEU A 126 13.15 -14.80 1.32
N ALA A 127 13.64 -13.72 1.94
CA ALA A 127 15.04 -13.32 1.88
C ALA A 127 15.95 -14.39 2.48
N PHE A 128 15.58 -14.98 3.62
CA PHE A 128 16.31 -16.09 4.22
C PHE A 128 16.31 -17.33 3.30
N CYS A 129 15.15 -17.76 2.82
CA CYS A 129 15.04 -18.88 1.89
C CYS A 129 15.85 -18.66 0.61
N PHE A 130 15.83 -17.43 0.07
CA PHE A 130 16.56 -17.06 -1.13
C PHE A 130 18.07 -17.09 -0.90
N ALA A 131 18.56 -16.60 0.23
CA ALA A 131 19.98 -16.65 0.57
C ALA A 131 20.48 -18.10 0.71
N ILE A 132 19.71 -18.97 1.36
CA ILE A 132 20.00 -20.40 1.46
C ILE A 132 19.95 -21.07 0.08
N GLY A 133 18.94 -20.77 -0.74
CA GLY A 133 18.83 -21.28 -2.11
C GLY A 133 20.01 -20.87 -2.99
N LEU A 134 20.43 -19.60 -2.93
CA LEU A 134 21.59 -19.08 -3.66
C LEU A 134 22.89 -19.75 -3.24
N TYR A 135 23.04 -20.06 -1.95
CA TYR A 135 24.17 -20.85 -1.47
C TYR A 135 24.19 -22.26 -2.09
N TYR A 136 23.07 -22.97 -2.08
CA TYR A 136 23.00 -24.31 -2.67
C TYR A 136 23.26 -24.32 -4.18
N VAL A 137 22.84 -23.28 -4.91
CA VAL A 137 23.05 -23.17 -6.36
C VAL A 137 24.47 -22.75 -6.70
N THR A 138 25.04 -21.78 -5.97
CA THR A 138 26.33 -21.15 -6.34
C THR A 138 27.52 -21.73 -5.58
N GLY A 139 27.29 -22.40 -4.45
CA GLY A 139 28.33 -22.91 -3.54
C GLY A 139 29.15 -21.84 -2.80
N LYS A 140 28.74 -20.56 -2.87
CA LYS A 140 29.48 -19.45 -2.28
C LYS A 140 29.03 -19.17 -0.85
N GLU A 141 29.92 -19.33 0.11
CA GLU A 141 29.66 -19.05 1.53
C GLU A 141 29.35 -17.58 1.83
N SER A 142 29.74 -16.66 0.93
CA SER A 142 29.41 -15.23 1.01
C SER A 142 27.91 -14.98 1.22
N PHE A 143 27.04 -15.81 0.63
CA PHE A 143 25.59 -15.68 0.79
C PHE A 143 25.08 -16.03 2.21
N LEU A 144 25.82 -16.80 3.02
CA LEU A 144 25.42 -17.11 4.40
C LEU A 144 25.89 -16.08 5.44
N VAL A 145 26.91 -15.30 5.09
CA VAL A 145 27.54 -14.34 6.01
C VAL A 145 27.15 -12.90 5.71
N THR A 146 26.62 -12.64 4.52
CA THR A 146 26.15 -11.29 4.15
C THR A 146 24.89 -10.95 4.93
N PRO A 147 24.88 -9.85 5.71
CA PRO A 147 23.70 -9.42 6.43
C PRO A 147 22.67 -8.80 5.49
N LEU A 148 21.45 -9.31 5.55
CA LEU A 148 20.30 -8.84 4.78
C LEU A 148 19.38 -8.01 5.68
N SER A 149 19.08 -6.80 5.24
CA SER A 149 18.19 -5.86 5.94
C SER A 149 17.64 -4.83 4.95
N GLY A 150 16.54 -4.18 5.32
CA GLY A 150 16.00 -3.04 4.57
C GLY A 150 14.48 -3.08 4.42
N PHE A 151 13.88 -1.88 4.31
CA PHE A 151 12.43 -1.71 4.29
C PHE A 151 11.82 -1.78 2.88
N HIS A 152 12.65 -2.01 1.87
CA HIS A 152 12.26 -1.98 0.45
C HIS A 152 11.15 -2.97 0.09
N GLY A 153 11.08 -4.14 0.74
CA GLY A 153 9.99 -5.09 0.54
C GLY A 153 8.62 -4.50 0.93
N CYS A 154 8.57 -3.76 2.03
CA CYS A 154 7.35 -3.08 2.47
C CYS A 154 6.98 -1.92 1.54
N LEU A 155 7.98 -1.17 1.02
CA LEU A 155 7.74 -0.13 0.02
C LEU A 155 7.10 -0.69 -1.25
N ALA A 156 7.61 -1.83 -1.75
CA ALA A 156 7.02 -2.51 -2.90
C ALA A 156 5.57 -2.93 -2.61
N GLY A 157 5.30 -3.46 -1.42
CA GLY A 157 3.94 -3.77 -0.96
C GLY A 157 3.03 -2.54 -0.94
N PHE A 158 3.51 -1.40 -0.45
CA PHE A 158 2.73 -0.16 -0.45
C PHE A 158 2.40 0.33 -1.86
N LEU A 159 3.32 0.20 -2.82
CA LEU A 159 3.05 0.57 -4.20
C LEU A 159 1.92 -0.26 -4.81
N VAL A 160 1.89 -1.57 -4.50
CA VAL A 160 0.79 -2.45 -4.92
C VAL A 160 -0.52 -2.02 -4.27
N ALA A 161 -0.51 -1.73 -2.95
CA ALA A 161 -1.68 -1.26 -2.22
C ALA A 161 -2.22 0.08 -2.76
N LEU A 162 -1.34 1.04 -3.04
CA LEU A 162 -1.69 2.32 -3.66
C LEU A 162 -2.34 2.12 -5.03
N LYS A 163 -1.78 1.21 -5.85
CA LYS A 163 -2.31 0.93 -7.18
C LYS A 163 -3.70 0.29 -7.13
N GLN A 164 -3.96 -0.54 -6.12
CA GLN A 164 -5.28 -1.13 -5.88
C GLN A 164 -6.30 -0.08 -5.40
N LEU A 165 -5.85 0.89 -4.61
CA LEU A 165 -6.70 1.92 -4.02
C LEU A 165 -7.03 3.06 -4.98
N LEU A 166 -6.10 3.40 -5.87
CA LEU A 166 -6.25 4.43 -6.89
C LEU A 166 -6.20 3.82 -8.29
N PRO A 167 -7.18 2.97 -8.68
CA PRO A 167 -7.16 2.29 -9.97
C PRO A 167 -7.25 3.28 -11.15
N ASN A 168 -7.81 4.48 -10.92
CA ASN A 168 -7.96 5.55 -11.90
C ASN A 168 -6.85 6.61 -11.83
N LEU A 169 -5.78 6.37 -11.04
CA LEU A 169 -4.58 7.18 -11.19
C LEU A 169 -3.96 6.77 -12.53
N GLU A 170 -4.28 7.52 -13.58
CA GLU A 170 -3.58 7.51 -14.86
C GLU A 170 -2.13 7.92 -14.61
N LEU A 171 -1.34 7.06 -13.96
CA LEU A 171 0.10 7.12 -14.08
C LEU A 171 0.34 6.94 -15.57
N PRO A 172 0.86 7.94 -16.30
CA PRO A 172 1.24 7.71 -17.68
C PRO A 172 2.30 6.61 -17.65
N MET A 173 1.89 5.36 -17.86
CA MET A 173 2.73 4.15 -17.92
C MET A 173 3.58 4.16 -19.21
N CYS A 174 4.10 5.33 -19.58
CA CYS A 174 4.79 5.61 -20.81
C CYS A 174 5.86 6.69 -20.56
N PHE A 175 6.71 6.54 -19.55
CA PHE A 175 7.97 7.29 -19.49
C PHE A 175 8.97 6.84 -20.59
N PHE A 176 8.62 5.80 -21.38
CA PHE A 176 9.46 5.30 -22.48
C PHE A 176 8.76 5.16 -23.85
N TRP A 177 7.44 5.38 -23.98
CA TRP A 177 6.82 5.32 -25.32
C TRP A 177 5.53 6.12 -25.43
N LYS A 178 5.64 7.39 -25.83
CA LYS A 178 4.51 8.15 -26.40
C LYS A 178 4.36 7.77 -27.88
N ILE A 179 3.77 6.60 -28.19
CA ILE A 179 3.17 6.47 -29.52
C ILE A 179 1.82 7.16 -29.46
N LYS A 180 1.72 8.28 -30.16
CA LYS A 180 0.45 8.92 -30.46
C LYS A 180 -0.23 8.10 -31.56
N ALA A 181 -1.11 7.18 -31.20
CA ALA A 181 -2.07 6.66 -32.15
C ALA A 181 -3.09 7.77 -32.43
N LYS A 182 -2.85 8.56 -33.50
CA LYS A 182 -3.85 9.46 -34.05
C LYS A 182 -4.88 8.61 -34.79
N GLY A 183 -5.87 8.11 -34.06
CA GLY A 183 -7.06 7.50 -34.63
C GLY A 183 -7.82 8.57 -35.42
N ALA A 184 -7.54 8.65 -36.71
CA ALA A 184 -8.33 9.42 -37.65
C ALA A 184 -9.62 8.64 -37.94
N TRP A 185 -10.60 8.73 -37.04
CA TRP A 185 -11.98 8.38 -37.37
C TRP A 185 -12.64 9.62 -37.98
N ARG A 186 -12.71 9.65 -39.31
CA ARG A 186 -13.64 10.54 -40.03
C ARG A 186 -15.05 10.02 -39.77
N GLU A 187 -15.80 10.68 -38.90
CA GLU A 187 -17.25 10.59 -38.93
C GLU A 187 -17.75 11.46 -40.08
N GLY A 188 -18.18 10.79 -41.15
CA GLY A 188 -18.96 11.37 -42.22
C GLY A 188 -20.26 10.61 -42.35
N ALA A 189 -21.37 11.36 -42.26
CA ALA A 189 -22.74 11.02 -42.63
C ALA A 189 -23.59 10.22 -41.62
N GLY A 190 -24.34 10.98 -40.81
CA GLY A 190 -25.80 10.96 -40.82
C GLY A 190 -26.52 9.67 -40.41
N GLY A 191 -27.05 9.64 -39.19
CA GLY A 191 -28.09 8.69 -38.80
C GLY A 191 -28.49 8.86 -37.34
N LYS A 192 -29.63 9.49 -37.09
CA LYS A 192 -30.23 9.57 -35.74
C LYS A 192 -30.57 8.18 -35.24
N VAL A 193 -30.04 7.82 -34.06
CA VAL A 193 -30.61 6.86 -33.12
C VAL A 193 -29.96 7.21 -31.78
N GLY A 194 -30.62 7.82 -30.81
CA GLY A 194 -31.92 7.44 -30.26
C GLY A 194 -31.64 6.89 -28.87
N TRP A 195 -31.45 7.78 -27.88
CA TRP A 195 -31.29 7.41 -26.48
C TRP A 195 -32.57 6.75 -25.97
N ARG A 196 -32.52 5.44 -25.69
CA ARG A 196 -33.42 4.79 -24.72
C ARG A 196 -32.67 3.70 -23.95
N SER A 197 -32.80 3.83 -22.64
CA SER A 197 -32.59 2.88 -21.55
C SER A 197 -32.74 1.40 -21.92
N CYS A 198 -31.91 0.53 -21.33
CA CYS A 198 -32.36 -0.49 -20.37
C CYS A 198 -31.22 -1.43 -19.95
N CYS A 199 -31.25 -1.76 -18.65
CA CYS A 199 -30.52 -2.77 -17.89
C CYS A 199 -29.06 -2.47 -17.53
#